data_AF-A0AB40CUR4-F1
#
_entry.id   AF-A0AB40CUR4-F1
#
_cell.length_a   1.000
_cell.length_b   1.000
_cell.length_c   1.000
_cell.angle_alpha   90.00
_cell.angle_beta   90.00
_cell.angle_gamma   90.00
#
_symmetry.space_group_name_H-M   'P 1'
#
loop_
_entity.id
_entity.type
_entity.pdbx_description
1 polymer ?
#
loop_
_entity_poly.entity_id
_entity_poly.type
_entity_poly.pdbx_seq_one_letter_code
_entity_poly.pdbx_strand_id
1 'polypeptide(L)'
;MEIDKAAPKLERKIVEKNRRDHMKLLLSNLDSLLPNYSPNTKEVVTMPERLDEAVKYIKELQMRVERMKENREGLGCYEGTSQQKNLKMGVEVQDMGSGLSVFLLSFSGGFSAYSKVLRVLEEEGLEILAANFVSGC
;
A
#
# COMPACT_ATOMS: atom_id res chain seq x y z
N MET A 1 7.42 15.77 -64.71
CA MET A 1 6.61 15.29 -63.57
C MET A 1 7.32 15.70 -62.29
N GLU A 2 6.96 16.85 -61.72
CA GLU A 2 7.32 17.16 -60.34
C GLU A 2 6.41 16.33 -59.44
N ILE A 3 6.96 15.32 -58.77
CA ILE A 3 6.27 14.65 -57.68
C ILE A 3 6.22 15.67 -56.54
N ASP A 4 5.01 16.05 -56.15
CA ASP A 4 4.68 17.04 -55.11
C ASP A 4 5.55 16.88 -53.86
N LYS A 5 6.64 17.65 -53.79
CA LYS A 5 7.54 17.71 -52.62
C LYS A 5 6.83 18.23 -51.35
N ALA A 6 5.61 18.75 -51.46
CA ALA A 6 4.86 19.34 -50.36
C ALA A 6 4.13 18.29 -49.48
N ALA A 7 3.60 17.22 -50.07
CA ALA A 7 2.84 16.21 -49.34
C ALA A 7 3.70 15.42 -48.30
N PRO A 8 4.91 14.93 -48.64
CA PRO A 8 5.77 14.28 -47.65
C PRO A 8 6.24 15.23 -46.54
N LYS A 9 6.36 16.54 -46.85
CA LYS A 9 6.71 17.56 -45.85
C LYS A 9 5.56 17.82 -44.87
N LEU A 10 4.33 17.82 -45.37
CA LEU A 10 3.14 17.98 -44.53
C LEU A 10 2.93 16.77 -43.62
N GLU A 11 3.11 15.56 -44.16
CA GLU A 11 3.05 14.32 -43.40
C GLU A 11 4.07 14.31 -42.25
N ARG A 12 5.33 14.64 -42.53
CA ARG A 12 6.38 14.77 -41.48
C ARG A 12 6.00 15.78 -40.40
N LYS A 13 5.40 16.92 -40.76
CA LYS A 13 4.94 17.93 -39.80
C LYS A 13 3.84 17.39 -38.88
N ILE A 14 2.89 16.62 -39.42
CA ILE A 14 1.80 16.02 -38.65
C ILE A 14 2.33 14.94 -37.70
N VAL A 15 3.17 14.03 -38.20
CA VAL A 15 3.78 12.97 -37.38
C VAL A 15 4.55 13.57 -36.21
N GLU A 16 5.38 14.58 -36.47
CA GLU A 16 6.19 15.23 -35.44
C GLU A 16 5.33 16.07 -34.48
N LYS A 17 4.20 16.63 -34.95
CA LYS A 17 3.21 17.26 -34.05
C LYS A 17 2.60 16.24 -33.10
N ASN A 18 2.09 15.13 -33.62
CA ASN A 18 1.47 14.07 -32.82
C ASN A 18 2.47 13.53 -31.78
N ARG A 19 3.75 13.37 -32.15
CA ARG A 19 4.82 12.97 -31.23
C ARG A 19 4.98 13.95 -30.06
N ARG A 20 4.95 15.27 -30.32
CA ARG A 20 5.04 16.30 -29.28
C ARG A 20 3.80 16.36 -28.40
N ASP A 21 2.61 16.23 -28.99
CA ASP A 21 1.36 16.24 -28.24
C ASP A 21 1.27 15.04 -27.30
N HIS A 22 1.73 13.86 -27.77
CA HIS A 22 1.86 12.67 -26.93
C HIS A 22 2.86 12.87 -25.78
N MET A 23 4.04 13.44 -26.06
CA MET A 23 5.02 13.75 -25.01
C MET A 23 4.45 14.71 -23.97
N LYS A 24 3.73 15.75 -24.40
CA LYS A 24 3.09 16.72 -23.49
C LYS A 24 2.06 16.04 -22.58
N LEU A 25 1.28 15.12 -23.11
CA LEU A 25 0.32 14.33 -22.33
C LEU A 25 1.02 13.48 -21.26
N LEU A 26 2.09 12.76 -21.63
CA LEU A 26 2.86 11.94 -20.70
C LEU A 26 3.45 12.76 -19.55
N LEU A 27 3.99 13.94 -19.85
CA LEU A 27 4.54 14.84 -18.85
C LEU A 27 3.45 15.38 -17.90
N SER A 28 2.28 15.74 -18.43
CA SER A 28 1.14 16.14 -17.59
C SER A 28 0.67 15.01 -16.67
N ASN A 29 0.69 13.77 -17.14
CA ASN A 29 0.34 12.61 -16.33
C ASN A 29 1.39 12.37 -15.24
N LEU A 30 2.67 12.46 -15.58
CA LEU A 30 3.77 12.36 -14.61
C LEU A 30 3.59 13.39 -13.49
N ASP A 31 3.38 14.64 -13.87
CA ASP A 31 3.17 15.76 -12.95
C ASP A 31 2.03 15.46 -11.97
N SER A 32 0.89 14.94 -12.44
CA SER A 32 -0.25 14.61 -11.58
C SER A 32 0.02 13.54 -10.50
N LEU A 33 1.09 12.75 -10.65
CA LEU A 33 1.50 11.72 -9.69
C LEU A 33 2.50 12.22 -8.66
N LEU A 34 3.03 13.44 -8.82
CA LEU A 34 4.04 14.00 -7.91
C LEU A 34 3.39 14.78 -6.76
N PRO A 35 3.94 14.69 -5.54
CA PRO A 35 3.34 15.26 -4.33
C PRO A 35 3.28 16.79 -4.32
N ASN A 36 4.14 17.47 -5.09
CA ASN A 36 4.23 18.94 -5.14
C ASN A 36 3.54 19.54 -6.39
N TYR A 37 2.78 18.74 -7.13
CA TYR A 37 2.05 19.26 -8.28
C TYR A 37 0.84 20.06 -7.83
N SER A 38 0.95 21.38 -7.95
CA SER A 38 -0.20 22.28 -7.89
C SER A 38 -0.41 22.89 -9.28
N PRO A 39 -1.60 22.74 -9.89
CA PRO A 39 -1.91 23.37 -11.17
C PRO A 39 -1.90 24.91 -11.08
N ASN A 40 -1.90 25.48 -9.87
CA ASN A 40 -1.90 26.93 -9.61
C ASN A 40 -0.53 27.50 -9.21
N THR A 41 0.49 26.69 -8.94
CA THR A 41 1.82 27.22 -8.64
C THR A 41 2.59 27.43 -9.94
N LYS A 42 2.91 28.70 -10.22
CA LYS A 42 3.77 29.10 -11.34
C LYS A 42 5.24 28.83 -11.05
N GLU A 43 5.56 27.74 -10.36
CA GLU A 43 6.95 27.33 -10.21
C GLU A 43 7.43 26.84 -11.58
N VAL A 44 8.33 27.63 -12.16
CA VAL A 44 8.98 27.31 -13.44
C VAL A 44 10.02 26.23 -13.17
N VAL A 45 9.55 25.02 -12.88
CA VAL A 45 10.41 23.85 -12.78
C VAL A 45 10.69 23.35 -14.19
N THR A 46 11.96 23.26 -14.55
CA THR A 46 12.38 22.80 -15.86
C THR A 46 12.08 21.32 -16.04
N MET A 47 11.97 20.85 -17.29
CA MET A 47 11.65 19.44 -17.56
C MET A 47 12.65 18.44 -16.94
N PRO A 48 13.97 18.67 -16.98
CA PRO A 48 14.93 17.78 -16.32
C PRO A 48 14.73 17.71 -14.80
N GLU A 49 14.52 18.85 -14.14
CA GLU A 49 14.29 18.90 -12.69
C GLU A 49 13.03 18.13 -12.28
N ARG A 50 11.96 18.20 -13.07
CA ARG A 50 10.74 17.39 -12.84
C ARG A 50 11.01 15.89 -12.95
N LEU A 51 11.83 15.47 -13.91
CA LEU A 51 12.22 14.07 -14.06
C LEU A 51 13.08 13.61 -12.88
N ASP A 52 14.00 14.45 -12.40
CA ASP A 52 14.81 14.16 -11.22
C ASP A 52 13.97 14.03 -9.95
N GLU A 53 12.97 14.91 -9.78
CA GLU A 53 12.00 14.83 -8.68
C GLU A 53 11.21 13.51 -8.74
N ALA A 54 10.74 13.12 -9.94
CA ALA A 54 10.05 11.85 -10.11
C ALA A 54 10.93 10.65 -9.75
N VAL A 55 12.20 10.65 -10.17
CA VAL A 55 13.16 9.59 -9.82
C VAL A 55 13.37 9.53 -8.31
N LYS A 56 13.49 10.68 -7.66
CA LYS A 56 13.62 10.76 -6.20
C LYS A 56 12.37 10.20 -5.51
N TYR A 57 11.19 10.59 -5.96
CA TYR A 57 9.92 10.13 -5.38
C TYR A 57 9.71 8.62 -5.53
N ILE A 58 10.07 8.04 -6.68
CA ILE A 58 10.03 6.58 -6.89
C ILE A 58 10.90 5.87 -5.83
N LYS A 59 12.13 6.35 -5.59
CA LYS A 59 13.02 5.77 -4.58
C LYS A 59 12.44 5.88 -3.16
N GLU A 60 11.84 7.02 -2.83
CA GLU A 60 11.17 7.21 -1.54
C GLU A 60 10.00 6.23 -1.35
N LEU A 61 9.17 6.04 -2.38
CA LEU A 61 8.08 5.06 -2.35
C LEU A 61 8.59 3.64 -2.20
N GLN A 62 9.67 3.25 -2.90
CA GLN A 62 10.30 1.94 -2.75
C GLN A 62 10.76 1.70 -1.30
N MET A 63 11.45 2.66 -0.70
CA MET A 63 11.86 2.56 0.71
C MET A 63 10.68 2.48 1.67
N ARG A 64 9.59 3.22 1.41
CA ARG A 64 8.37 3.16 2.21
C ARG A 64 7.71 1.79 2.14
N VAL A 65 7.62 1.21 0.94
CA VAL A 65 7.09 -0.14 0.74
C VAL A 65 7.93 -1.16 1.48
N GLU A 66 9.26 -1.07 1.40
CA GLU A 66 10.14 -2.01 2.07
C GLU A 66 10.01 -1.91 3.59
N ARG A 67 10.01 -0.69 4.15
CA ARG A 67 9.75 -0.48 5.60
C ARG A 67 8.38 -1.04 6.02
N MET A 68 7.35 -0.90 5.19
CA MET A 68 6.03 -1.46 5.49
C MET A 68 6.04 -2.99 5.48
N LYS A 69 6.82 -3.62 4.58
CA LYS A 69 7.01 -5.08 4.59
C LYS A 69 7.79 -5.53 5.82
N GLU A 70 8.91 -4.89 6.13
CA GLU A 70 9.71 -5.17 7.34
C GLU A 70 8.86 -4.99 8.60
N ASN A 71 8.02 -3.96 8.68
CA ASN A 71 7.10 -3.78 9.80
C ASN A 71 6.03 -4.87 9.82
N ARG A 72 5.47 -5.26 8.68
CA ARG A 72 4.51 -6.38 8.60
C ARG A 72 5.14 -7.71 9.00
N GLU A 73 6.39 -7.94 8.65
CA GLU A 73 7.17 -9.12 9.02
C GLU A 73 7.63 -9.06 10.48
N GLY A 74 7.98 -7.89 11.01
CA GLY A 74 8.24 -7.66 12.43
C GLY A 74 6.99 -7.87 13.28
N LEU A 75 5.84 -7.47 12.74
CA LEU A 75 4.50 -7.83 13.21
C LEU A 75 4.13 -9.30 12.93
N GLY A 76 4.98 -10.08 12.27
CA GLY A 76 4.95 -11.54 12.19
C GLY A 76 6.07 -12.20 13.02
N CYS A 77 7.09 -11.46 13.44
CA CYS A 77 8.25 -11.99 14.19
C CYS A 77 7.99 -12.17 15.69
N TYR A 78 6.84 -11.76 16.21
CA TYR A 78 6.31 -12.37 17.44
C TYR A 78 5.73 -13.79 17.22
N GLU A 79 5.96 -14.39 16.05
CA GLU A 79 5.76 -15.83 15.82
C GLU A 79 7.05 -16.64 15.79
N GLY A 80 8.25 -16.07 16.00
CA GLY A 80 9.49 -16.75 15.63
C GLY A 80 10.69 -16.76 16.58
N THR A 81 10.71 -16.01 17.68
CA THR A 81 11.91 -15.97 18.55
C THR A 81 11.68 -16.68 19.86
N SER A 82 12.34 -17.83 19.97
CA SER A 82 12.56 -18.69 21.12
C SER A 82 13.09 -17.94 22.35
N GLN A 83 12.22 -17.19 23.02
CA GLN A 83 12.23 -17.11 24.47
C GLN A 83 10.88 -17.65 24.92
N GLN A 84 10.88 -18.85 25.48
CA GLN A 84 9.80 -19.33 26.35
C GLN A 84 9.69 -18.40 27.57
N LYS A 85 9.27 -17.15 27.37
CA LYS A 85 8.57 -16.42 28.41
C LYS A 85 7.19 -17.03 28.36
N ASN A 86 6.90 -17.91 29.32
CA ASN A 86 5.59 -18.51 29.54
C ASN A 86 4.49 -17.49 29.21
N LEU A 87 3.92 -17.58 28.00
CA LEU A 87 2.79 -16.76 27.58
C LEU A 87 1.61 -17.29 28.40
N LYS A 88 1.40 -16.73 29.59
CA LYS A 88 0.21 -17.02 30.38
C LYS A 88 -0.96 -16.40 29.63
N MET A 89 -1.66 -17.23 28.87
CA MET A 89 -2.92 -16.90 28.23
C MET A 89 -4.03 -17.59 29.02
N GLY A 90 -4.93 -16.81 29.58
CA GLY A 90 -6.18 -17.31 30.15
C GLY A 90 -7.20 -17.42 29.02
N VAL A 91 -7.73 -18.61 28.81
CA VAL A 91 -8.87 -18.84 27.93
C VAL A 91 -10.02 -19.31 28.82
N GLU A 92 -11.12 -18.56 28.81
CA GLU A 92 -12.35 -18.99 29.45
C GLU A 92 -13.42 -19.16 28.39
N VAL A 93 -14.01 -20.37 28.34
CA VAL A 93 -15.08 -20.70 27.41
C VAL A 93 -16.33 -20.95 28.23
N GLN A 94 -17.37 -20.19 27.91
CA GLN A 94 -18.67 -20.31 28.55
C GLN A 94 -19.69 -20.82 27.53
N ASP A 95 -20.37 -21.92 27.88
CA ASP A 95 -21.51 -22.43 27.12
C ASP A 95 -22.77 -21.65 27.50
N MET A 96 -23.39 -21.02 26.50
CA MET A 96 -24.62 -20.24 26.64
C MET A 96 -25.85 -21.03 26.15
N GLY A 97 -25.70 -22.31 25.83
CA GLY A 97 -26.73 -23.21 25.31
C GLY A 97 -27.03 -23.00 23.83
N SER A 98 -27.17 -21.74 23.39
CA SER A 98 -27.38 -21.38 21.97
C SER A 98 -26.09 -20.94 21.25
N GLY A 99 -24.95 -20.98 21.93
CA GLY A 99 -23.66 -20.54 21.40
C GLY A 99 -22.55 -20.57 22.46
N LEU A 100 -21.32 -20.27 22.03
CA LEU A 100 -20.15 -20.22 22.90
C LEU A 100 -19.67 -18.78 23.06
N SER A 101 -19.39 -18.38 24.29
CA SER A 101 -18.67 -17.13 24.58
C SER A 101 -17.23 -17.47 24.95
N VAL A 102 -16.27 -16.91 24.22
CA VAL A 102 -14.83 -17.14 24.44
C VAL A 102 -14.19 -15.84 24.93
N PHE A 103 -13.64 -15.87 26.14
CA PHE A 103 -12.87 -14.77 26.71
C PHE A 103 -11.39 -15.09 26.65
N LEU A 104 -10.63 -14.20 26.00
CA LEU A 104 -9.18 -14.31 25.87
C LEU A 104 -8.49 -13.22 26.69
N LEU A 105 -7.76 -13.63 27.72
CA LEU A 105 -6.90 -12.74 28.50
C LEU A 105 -5.44 -13.06 28.18
N SER A 106 -4.76 -12.11 27.51
CA SER A 106 -3.35 -12.25 27.14
C SER A 106 -2.51 -11.16 27.80
N PHE A 107 -1.49 -11.56 28.55
CA PHE A 107 -0.60 -10.63 29.25
C PHE A 107 0.56 -10.10 28.40
N SER A 108 0.77 -10.68 27.20
CA SER A 108 1.88 -10.28 26.31
C SER A 108 1.63 -10.56 24.82
N GLY A 109 0.40 -10.93 24.43
CA GLY A 109 0.05 -11.31 23.05
C GLY A 109 -1.02 -10.45 22.38
N GLY A 110 -1.53 -9.40 23.05
CA GLY A 110 -2.43 -8.36 22.53
C GLY A 110 -3.32 -8.76 21.34
N PHE A 111 -3.19 -8.02 20.24
CA PHE A 111 -3.98 -8.19 19.02
C PHE A 111 -3.58 -9.42 18.18
N SER A 112 -2.31 -9.82 18.25
CA SER A 112 -1.80 -10.98 17.48
C SER A 112 -2.49 -12.27 17.93
N ALA A 113 -2.53 -12.53 19.24
CA ALA A 113 -3.21 -13.69 19.82
C ALA A 113 -4.72 -13.67 19.52
N TYR A 114 -5.36 -12.50 19.65
CA TYR A 114 -6.76 -12.31 19.32
C TYR A 114 -7.05 -12.67 17.84
N SER A 115 -6.24 -12.19 16.90
CA SER A 115 -6.40 -12.46 15.47
C SER A 115 -6.19 -13.94 15.09
N LYS A 116 -5.36 -14.66 15.86
CA LYS A 116 -5.16 -16.11 15.67
C LYS A 116 -6.37 -16.90 16.11
N VAL A 117 -6.94 -16.54 17.27
CA VAL A 117 -8.13 -17.21 17.78
C VAL A 117 -9.31 -17.00 16.84
N LEU A 118 -9.54 -15.78 16.35
CA LEU A 118 -10.60 -15.54 15.38
C LEU A 118 -10.44 -16.39 14.12
N ARG A 119 -9.22 -16.46 13.57
CA ARG A 119 -8.94 -17.29 12.38
C ARG A 119 -9.21 -18.77 12.62
N VAL A 120 -8.77 -19.32 13.74
CA VAL A 120 -9.03 -20.72 14.09
C VAL A 120 -10.54 -20.98 14.22
N LEU A 121 -11.29 -20.07 14.85
CA LEU A 121 -12.74 -20.22 14.98
C LEU A 121 -13.44 -20.18 13.61
N GLU A 122 -13.02 -19.30 12.70
CA GLU A 122 -13.53 -19.24 11.32
C GLU A 122 -13.18 -20.50 10.52
N GLU A 123 -11.94 -20.99 10.63
CA GLU A 123 -11.48 -22.23 9.95
C GLU A 123 -12.25 -23.47 10.42
N GLU A 124 -12.66 -23.51 11.69
CA GLU A 124 -13.52 -24.56 12.26
C GLU A 124 -15.02 -24.38 11.92
N GLY A 125 -15.37 -23.37 11.11
CA GLY A 125 -16.73 -23.15 10.63
C GLY A 125 -17.69 -22.53 11.65
N LEU A 126 -17.16 -21.89 12.69
CA LEU A 126 -17.98 -21.18 13.69
C LEU A 126 -18.35 -19.79 13.19
N GLU A 127 -19.63 -19.44 13.30
CA GLU A 127 -20.13 -18.10 13.00
C GLU A 127 -19.83 -17.16 14.17
N ILE A 128 -19.06 -16.10 13.91
CA ILE A 128 -18.68 -15.11 14.93
C ILE A 128 -19.75 -14.03 15.00
N LEU A 129 -20.60 -14.09 16.02
CA LEU A 129 -21.69 -13.13 16.23
C LEU A 129 -21.20 -11.77 16.74
N ALA A 130 -20.21 -11.78 17.62
CA ALA A 130 -19.62 -10.57 18.19
C ALA A 130 -18.19 -10.84 18.64
N ALA A 131 -17.27 -9.93 18.32
CA ALA A 131 -15.87 -10.04 18.69
C ALA A 131 -15.36 -8.67 19.12
N ASN A 132 -14.93 -8.56 20.38
CA ASN A 132 -14.48 -7.32 20.99
C ASN A 132 -13.07 -7.48 21.52
N PHE A 133 -12.24 -6.45 21.32
CA PHE A 133 -10.87 -6.41 21.81
C PHE A 133 -10.65 -5.13 22.63
N VAL A 134 -10.05 -5.29 23.81
CA VAL A 134 -9.67 -4.18 24.68
C VAL A 134 -8.19 -4.35 25.03
N SER A 135 -7.37 -3.35 24.71
CA SER A 135 -5.97 -3.28 25.16
C SER A 135 -5.86 -2.31 26.33
N GLY A 136 -5.28 -2.75 27.45
CA GLY A 136 -4.82 -1.85 28.51
C GLY A 136 -3.51 -1.19 28.10
N CYS A 137 -3.43 0.15 28.21
CA CYS A 137 -2.17 0.90 28.12
C CYS A 137 -1.38 0.79 29.43
#